data_AF-A0A3N5KLU2-F1
#
_entry.id   AF-A0A3N5KLU2-F1
#
_cell.length_a   1.000
_cell.length_b   1.000
_cell.length_c   1.000
_cell.angle_alpha   90.00
_cell.angle_beta   90.00
_cell.angle_gamma   90.00
#
_symmetry.space_group_name_H-M   'P 1'
#
loop_
_entity.id
_entity.type
_entity.pdbx_description
1 polymer ?
#
loop_
_entity_poly.entity_id
_entity_poly.type
_entity_poly.pdbx_seq_one_letter_code
_entity_poly.pdbx_strand_id
1 'polypeptide(L)'
;MKKIIFTITVLLISAFYCSNLYAQEDTTKWEYFKINVTTSDDSLFIKLQEDMGIDPLLPAYTIYVDVRKTDLKNKFIVLGDINDESSMKFAWNRFREEVQKGLLNWKKPNKIKIE
;
A
#
# COMPACT_ATOMS: atom_id res chain seq x y z
N MET A 1 -52.87 25.08 -6.96
CA MET A 1 -52.41 23.84 -7.62
C MET A 1 -51.03 23.96 -8.30
N LYS A 2 -50.65 25.10 -8.92
CA LYS A 2 -49.32 25.27 -9.54
C LYS A 2 -48.10 25.33 -8.58
N LYS A 3 -48.28 25.72 -7.31
CA LYS A 3 -47.16 25.87 -6.34
C LYS A 3 -46.66 24.56 -5.71
N ILE A 4 -47.46 23.49 -5.74
CA ILE A 4 -47.11 22.19 -5.13
C ILE A 4 -46.20 21.36 -6.04
N ILE A 5 -46.33 21.55 -7.36
CA ILE A 5 -45.53 20.83 -8.36
C ILE A 5 -44.06 21.29 -8.32
N PHE A 6 -43.79 22.57 -8.02
CA PHE A 6 -42.44 23.12 -8.02
C PHE A 6 -41.56 22.59 -6.87
N THR A 7 -42.15 22.30 -5.71
CA THR A 7 -41.42 21.86 -4.52
C THR A 7 -40.98 20.39 -4.60
N ILE A 8 -41.72 19.55 -5.34
CA ILE A 8 -41.39 18.12 -5.51
C ILE A 8 -40.23 17.95 -6.49
N THR A 9 -40.12 18.81 -7.51
CA THR A 9 -39.02 18.74 -8.49
C THR A 9 -37.67 19.13 -7.91
N VAL A 10 -37.61 20.07 -6.95
CA VAL A 10 -36.35 20.49 -6.31
C VAL A 10 -35.81 19.42 -5.36
N LEU A 11 -36.69 18.64 -4.72
CA LEU A 11 -36.30 17.58 -3.78
C LEU A 11 -35.77 16.32 -4.48
N LEU A 12 -36.18 16.07 -5.73
CA LEU A 12 -35.65 14.97 -6.54
C LEU A 12 -34.25 15.25 -7.11
N ILE A 13 -33.87 16.53 -7.27
CA ILE A 13 -32.56 16.91 -7.81
C ILE A 13 -31.46 16.81 -6.74
N SER A 14 -31.74 17.11 -5.46
CA SER A 14 -30.73 17.00 -4.39
C SER A 14 -30.34 15.56 -4.05
N ALA A 15 -31.21 14.58 -4.33
CA ALA A 15 -30.90 13.15 -4.16
C ALA A 15 -29.92 12.60 -5.22
N PHE A 16 -29.75 13.30 -6.35
CA PHE A 16 -28.85 12.87 -7.43
C PHE A 16 -27.40 13.37 -7.27
N TYR A 17 -27.11 14.29 -6.34
CA TYR A 17 -25.78 14.89 -6.19
C TYR A 17 -24.90 14.27 -5.09
N CYS A 18 -25.36 13.25 -4.37
CA CYS A 18 -24.61 12.65 -3.25
C CYS A 18 -24.06 11.24 -3.52
N SER A 19 -23.89 10.85 -4.79
CA SER A 19 -23.37 9.52 -5.17
C SER A 19 -21.98 9.57 -5.80
N ASN A 20 -21.17 10.60 -5.52
CA ASN A 20 -19.72 10.47 -5.62
C ASN A 20 -19.20 9.77 -4.35
N LEU A 21 -19.60 8.50 -4.18
CA LEU A 21 -18.92 7.59 -3.28
C LEU A 21 -17.49 7.47 -3.81
N TYR A 22 -16.52 8.02 -3.08
CA TYR A 22 -15.11 7.82 -3.35
C TYR A 22 -14.84 6.33 -3.45
N ALA A 23 -14.64 5.82 -4.67
CA ALA A 23 -14.14 4.47 -4.87
C ALA A 23 -12.73 4.42 -4.28
N GLN A 24 -12.60 3.89 -3.07
CA GLN A 24 -11.30 3.67 -2.44
C GLN A 24 -10.53 2.65 -3.32
N GLU A 25 -9.39 3.06 -3.88
CA GLU A 25 -8.57 2.19 -4.71
C GLU A 25 -8.15 0.95 -3.90
N ASP A 26 -8.35 -0.24 -4.48
CA ASP A 26 -7.96 -1.49 -3.86
C ASP A 26 -6.43 -1.68 -3.94
N THR A 27 -5.75 -1.27 -2.87
CA THR A 27 -4.29 -1.32 -2.77
C THR A 27 -3.70 -2.73 -2.73
N THR A 28 -4.53 -3.77 -2.60
CA THR A 28 -4.06 -5.18 -2.60
C THR A 28 -3.63 -5.66 -3.98
N LYS A 29 -4.06 -4.94 -5.03
CA LYS A 29 -3.67 -5.22 -6.42
C LYS A 29 -2.35 -4.56 -6.83
N TRP A 30 -1.73 -3.78 -5.94
CA TRP A 30 -0.48 -3.09 -6.26
C TRP A 30 0.69 -4.06 -6.21
N GLU A 31 1.40 -4.17 -7.33
CA GLU A 31 2.59 -5.03 -7.48
C GLU A 31 3.91 -4.24 -7.40
N TYR A 32 3.83 -2.91 -7.44
CA TYR A 32 4.98 -2.01 -7.26
C TYR A 32 4.58 -0.83 -6.40
N PHE A 33 5.15 -0.75 -5.21
CA PHE A 33 4.77 0.24 -4.20
C PHE A 33 5.90 0.48 -3.21
N LYS A 34 5.85 1.62 -2.52
CA LYS A 34 6.67 1.89 -1.34
C LYS A 34 5.84 1.86 -0.06
N ILE A 35 6.47 1.54 1.06
CA ILE A 35 5.90 1.70 2.40
C ILE A 35 6.89 2.51 3.24
N ASN A 36 6.40 3.61 3.83
CA ASN A 36 7.12 4.32 4.87
C ASN A 36 6.80 3.65 6.21
N VAL A 37 7.73 2.88 6.74
CA VAL A 37 7.54 1.99 7.87
C VAL A 37 7.93 2.68 9.17
N THR A 38 7.11 2.52 10.21
CA THR A 38 7.53 2.67 11.60
C THR A 38 7.34 1.32 12.29
N THR A 39 8.33 0.81 13.03
CA THR A 39 8.22 -0.52 13.66
C THR A 39 7.18 -0.60 14.75
N SER A 40 6.72 0.53 15.29
CA SER A 40 5.57 0.61 16.19
C SER A 40 4.23 0.33 15.51
N ASP A 41 4.17 0.37 14.17
CA ASP A 41 2.89 0.30 13.45
C ASP A 41 2.30 -1.12 13.41
N ASP A 42 3.15 -2.14 13.27
CA ASP A 42 2.76 -3.55 13.19
C ASP A 42 3.95 -4.50 13.35
N SER A 43 3.72 -5.66 13.98
CA SER A 43 4.68 -6.76 14.11
C SER A 43 5.21 -7.28 12.76
N LEU A 44 4.47 -7.09 11.66
CA LEU A 44 4.90 -7.41 10.30
C LEU A 44 6.28 -6.81 9.99
N PHE A 45 6.54 -5.59 10.44
CA PHE A 45 7.77 -4.86 10.13
C PHE A 45 8.94 -5.19 11.05
N ILE A 46 8.68 -5.85 12.18
CA ILE A 46 9.70 -6.50 12.99
C ILE A 46 10.15 -7.77 12.26
N LYS A 47 9.19 -8.62 11.88
CA LYS A 47 9.43 -9.86 11.12
C LYS A 47 10.15 -9.62 9.79
N LEU A 48 9.79 -8.53 9.10
CA LEU A 48 10.48 -8.13 7.87
C LEU A 48 11.97 -7.86 8.11
N GLN A 49 12.32 -7.15 9.20
CA GLN A 49 13.72 -6.85 9.54
C GLN A 49 14.48 -8.08 9.99
N GLU A 50 13.83 -8.98 10.75
CA GLU A 50 14.39 -10.30 11.07
C GLU A 50 14.74 -11.08 9.80
N ASP A 51 13.82 -11.12 8.83
CA ASP A 51 14.04 -11.79 7.55
C ASP A 51 15.13 -11.12 6.71
N MET A 52 15.36 -9.80 6.89
CA MET A 52 16.48 -9.06 6.29
C MET A 52 17.80 -9.30 7.02
N GLY A 53 17.77 -9.78 8.28
CA GLY A 53 18.94 -9.92 9.14
C GLY A 53 19.42 -8.60 9.72
N ILE A 54 18.50 -7.66 9.97
CA ILE A 54 18.83 -6.32 10.49
C ILE A 54 18.80 -6.35 12.02
N ASP A 55 19.95 -6.05 12.61
CA ASP A 55 20.14 -5.89 14.06
C ASP A 55 21.18 -4.77 14.30
N PRO A 56 20.86 -3.72 15.08
CA PRO A 56 19.59 -3.46 15.77
C PRO A 56 18.44 -3.10 14.83
N LEU A 57 17.20 -3.35 15.29
CA LEU A 57 16.00 -2.97 14.55
C LEU A 57 15.96 -1.46 14.29
N LEU A 58 15.68 -1.09 13.05
CA LEU A 58 15.46 0.29 12.64
C LEU A 58 14.07 0.75 13.13
N PRO A 59 13.96 1.91 13.80
CA PRO A 59 12.67 2.41 14.28
C PRO A 59 11.77 2.90 13.14
N ALA A 60 12.37 3.45 12.08
CA ALA A 60 11.67 3.90 10.88
C ALA A 60 12.55 3.73 9.65
N TYR A 61 11.94 3.34 8.53
CA TYR A 61 12.65 3.09 7.27
C TYR A 61 11.67 3.07 6.09
N THR A 62 12.20 3.12 4.87
CA THR A 62 11.40 3.01 3.64
C THR A 62 11.75 1.71 2.94
N ILE A 63 10.72 0.98 2.52
CA ILE A 63 10.86 -0.16 1.62
C ILE A 63 10.20 0.12 0.29
N TYR A 64 10.81 -0.38 -0.78
CA TYR A 64 10.20 -0.51 -2.11
C TYR A 64 10.00 -1.98 -2.40
N VAL A 65 8.79 -2.37 -2.78
CA VAL A 65 8.43 -3.75 -3.12
C VAL A 65 8.13 -3.80 -4.61
N ASP A 66 8.86 -4.61 -5.38
CA ASP A 66 8.59 -4.88 -6.80
C ASP A 66 8.34 -6.38 -7.00
N VAL A 67 7.09 -6.73 -7.25
CA VAL A 67 6.64 -8.09 -7.55
C VAL A 67 5.99 -8.22 -8.92
N ARG A 68 6.11 -7.20 -9.78
CA ARG A 68 5.51 -7.16 -11.13
C ARG A 68 6.02 -8.26 -12.05
N LYS A 69 7.25 -8.72 -11.84
CA LYS A 69 7.88 -9.74 -12.69
C LYS A 69 7.30 -11.12 -12.40
N THR A 70 7.03 -11.90 -13.44
CA THR A 70 6.52 -13.28 -13.30
C THR A 70 7.56 -14.22 -12.67
N ASP A 71 8.83 -14.04 -13.03
CA ASP A 71 9.94 -14.79 -12.43
C ASP A 71 10.22 -14.32 -11.00
N LEU A 72 10.10 -15.24 -10.04
CA LEU A 72 10.37 -15.02 -8.62
C LEU A 72 11.77 -14.46 -8.36
N LYS A 73 12.76 -14.79 -9.19
CA LYS A 73 14.14 -14.29 -9.05
C LYS A 73 14.25 -12.79 -9.28
N ASN A 74 13.31 -12.22 -10.03
CA ASN A 74 13.29 -10.80 -10.38
C ASN A 74 12.35 -9.99 -9.49
N LYS A 75 11.72 -10.62 -8.49
CA LYS A 75 10.94 -9.95 -7.45
C LYS A 75 11.85 -9.58 -6.28
N PHE A 76 11.72 -8.38 -5.74
CA PHE A 76 12.61 -7.92 -4.69
C PHE A 76 11.98 -6.87 -3.77
N ILE A 77 12.63 -6.68 -2.63
CA ILE A 77 12.43 -5.55 -1.73
C ILE A 77 13.73 -4.74 -1.68
N VAL A 78 13.66 -3.43 -1.81
CA VAL A 78 14.78 -2.52 -1.52
C VAL A 78 14.50 -1.83 -0.19
N LEU A 79 15.50 -1.82 0.70
CA LEU A 79 15.52 -1.00 1.91
C LEU A 79 16.36 0.25 1.62
N GLY A 80 15.77 1.43 1.73
CA GLY A 80 16.42 2.70 1.39
C GLY A 80 15.82 3.34 0.13
N ASP A 81 16.64 4.01 -0.68
CA ASP A 81 16.24 4.66 -1.94
C ASP A 81 16.48 3.73 -3.13
N ILE A 82 15.46 3.53 -3.96
CA ILE A 82 15.56 2.68 -5.15
C ILE A 82 16.53 3.22 -6.22
N ASN A 83 16.85 4.51 -6.21
CA ASN A 83 17.78 5.12 -7.15
C ASN A 83 19.23 5.15 -6.63
N ASP A 84 19.44 4.76 -5.38
CA ASP A 84 20.76 4.68 -4.76
C ASP A 84 21.30 3.25 -4.88
N GLU A 85 22.43 3.10 -5.57
CA GLU A 85 23.11 1.81 -5.77
C GLU A 85 23.62 1.21 -4.45
N SER A 86 23.77 2.02 -3.39
CA SER A 86 24.18 1.55 -2.07
C SER A 86 23.03 0.93 -1.27
N SER A 87 21.79 1.07 -1.74
CA SER A 87 20.62 0.53 -1.04
C SER A 87 20.61 -0.99 -1.02
N MET A 88 20.18 -1.54 0.11
CA MET A 88 20.15 -2.99 0.31
C MET A 88 18.98 -3.61 -0.46
N LYS A 89 19.31 -4.56 -1.35
CA LYS A 89 18.33 -5.28 -2.17
C LYS A 89 18.19 -6.73 -1.72
N PHE A 90 16.95 -7.14 -1.56
CA PHE A 90 16.57 -8.42 -0.98
C PHE A 90 15.67 -9.18 -1.95
N ALA A 91 16.03 -10.42 -2.30
CA ALA A 91 15.19 -11.26 -3.14
C ALA A 91 13.87 -11.59 -2.44
N TRP A 92 12.73 -11.47 -3.13
CA TRP A 92 11.40 -11.64 -2.54
C TRP A 92 11.19 -13.01 -1.88
N ASN A 93 11.76 -14.06 -2.46
CA ASN A 93 11.63 -15.43 -1.98
C ASN A 93 12.35 -15.72 -0.65
N ARG A 94 13.18 -14.80 -0.14
CA ARG A 94 13.82 -14.97 1.17
C ARG A 94 12.84 -14.74 2.33
N PHE A 95 11.80 -13.96 2.09
CA PHE A 95 10.86 -13.55 3.13
C PHE A 95 9.87 -14.66 3.42
N ARG A 96 9.48 -14.82 4.69
CA ARG A 96 8.43 -15.77 5.08
C ARG A 96 7.13 -15.47 4.34
N GLU A 97 6.34 -16.51 4.09
CA GLU A 97 5.05 -16.37 3.39
C GLU A 97 4.10 -15.38 4.10
N GLU A 98 4.13 -15.34 5.43
CA GLU A 98 3.37 -14.37 6.23
C GLU A 98 3.79 -12.92 5.95
N VAL A 99 5.08 -12.65 5.80
CA VAL A 99 5.61 -11.32 5.49
C VAL A 99 5.22 -10.93 4.07
N GLN A 100 5.41 -11.85 3.12
CA GLN A 100 5.02 -11.64 1.73
C GLN A 100 3.53 -11.29 1.61
N LYS A 101 2.64 -12.10 2.20
CA LYS A 101 1.20 -11.84 2.21
C LYS A 101 0.85 -10.57 2.96
N GLY A 102 1.51 -10.29 4.09
CA GLY A 102 1.29 -9.09 4.88
C GLY A 102 1.58 -7.82 4.09
N LEU A 103 2.70 -7.78 3.37
CA LEU A 103 3.09 -6.63 2.55
C LEU A 103 2.12 -6.39 1.38
N LEU A 104 1.73 -7.45 0.66
CA LEU A 104 0.79 -7.33 -0.45
C LEU A 104 -0.60 -6.87 0.02
N ASN A 105 -1.06 -7.37 1.16
CA ASN A 105 -2.35 -7.03 1.75
C ASN A 105 -2.32 -5.78 2.64
N TRP A 106 -1.20 -5.07 2.70
CA TRP A 106 -1.08 -3.87 3.51
C TRP A 106 -1.99 -2.75 2.98
N LYS A 107 -2.81 -2.18 3.85
CA LYS A 107 -3.87 -1.20 3.51
C LYS A 107 -3.74 0.16 4.21
N LYS A 108 -2.71 0.35 5.03
CA LYS A 108 -2.54 1.63 5.75
C LYS A 108 -2.07 2.75 4.80
N PRO A 109 -2.35 4.03 5.10
CA PRO A 109 -2.02 5.18 4.23
C PRO A 109 -0.54 5.38 3.92
N ASN A 110 0.35 4.74 4.68
CA ASN A 110 1.79 4.77 4.43
C ASN A 110 2.23 3.87 3.26
N LYS A 111 1.32 3.12 2.63
CA LYS A 111 1.52 2.44 1.34
C LYS A 111 1.27 3.40 0.20
N ILE A 112 2.28 3.62 -0.64
CA ILE A 112 2.21 4.58 -1.74
C ILE A 112 2.55 3.85 -3.04
N LYS A 113 1.65 3.93 -4.02
CA LYS A 113 1.85 3.38 -5.35
C LYS A 113 3.03 4.09 -6.01
N ILE A 114 3.89 3.32 -6.69
CA ILE A 114 4.94 3.89 -7.53
C ILE A 114 4.51 3.67 -8.98
N GLU A 115 4.43 4.76 -9.74
CA GLU A 115 4.09 4.76 -11.17
C GLU A 115 5.27 4.33 -12.03
#